data_AF-A0A4V0NGP2-F1
#
_entry.id   AF-A0A4V0NGP2-F1
#
_cell.length_a   1.000
_cell.length_b   1.000
_cell.length_c   1.000
_cell.angle_alpha   90.00
_cell.angle_beta   90.00
_cell.angle_gamma   90.00
#
_symmetry.space_group_name_H-M   'P 1'
#
loop_
_entity.id
_entity.type
_entity.pdbx_description
1 polymer ?
#
loop_
_entity_poly.entity_id
_entity_poly.type
_entity_poly.pdbx_seq_one_letter_code
_entity_poly.pdbx_strand_id
1 'polypeptide(L)' 'MKNGDESGVDGGTTSCPRYPPGRGCRTGADCTSGVCWSGACEAPTCSDGVKNGDETGIDCGGEGCAGPCPG' A
#
# COMPACT_ATOMS: atom_id res chain seq x y z
N MET A 1 -3.81 -26.86 0.31
CA MET A 1 -2.38 -26.63 0.54
C MET A 1 -2.21 -25.15 0.89
N LYS A 2 -1.97 -24.80 2.16
CA LYS A 2 -1.76 -23.40 2.59
C LYS A 2 -0.51 -23.37 3.45
N ASN A 3 0.52 -22.69 2.97
CA ASN A 3 1.80 -22.51 3.61
C ASN A 3 1.78 -21.25 4.47
N GLY A 4 1.91 -21.44 5.79
CA GLY A 4 2.78 -20.58 6.60
C GLY A 4 2.23 -19.32 7.24
N ASP A 5 1.49 -18.45 6.56
CA ASP A 5 1.38 -17.06 7.05
C ASP A 5 0.09 -16.28 6.72
N GLU A 6 -0.96 -16.95 6.23
CA GLU A 6 -2.25 -16.28 5.93
C GLU A 6 -3.39 -16.76 6.84
N SER A 7 -3.60 -16.05 7.96
CA SER A 7 -4.84 -16.17 8.74
C SER A 7 -5.96 -15.41 8.03
N GLY A 8 -6.80 -16.16 7.30
CA GLY A 8 -8.15 -15.72 6.95
C GLY A 8 -8.25 -14.99 5.62
N VAL A 9 -8.51 -15.77 4.58
CA VAL A 9 -9.32 -15.28 3.46
C VAL A 9 -10.68 -14.90 4.05
N ASP A 10 -10.98 -13.60 4.10
CA ASP A 10 -12.29 -12.94 4.01
C ASP A 10 -12.12 -11.46 4.45
N GLY A 11 -12.41 -10.54 3.53
CA GLY A 11 -12.01 -9.14 3.61
C GLY A 11 -12.78 -8.28 4.62
N GLY A 12 -12.29 -8.17 5.85
CA GLY A 12 -12.80 -7.17 6.77
C GLY A 12 -12.09 -7.19 8.11
N THR A 13 -11.29 -6.16 8.37
CA THR A 13 -10.96 -5.63 9.71
C THR A 13 -10.49 -6.66 10.76
N THR A 14 -9.17 -6.80 11.01
CA THR A 14 -8.63 -6.47 12.34
C THR A 14 -7.14 -6.76 12.58
N SER A 15 -6.43 -7.73 12.00
CA SER A 15 -5.02 -7.88 12.43
C SER A 15 -4.11 -8.71 11.53
N CYS A 16 -4.12 -8.47 10.22
CA CYS A 16 -3.01 -8.90 9.39
C CYS A 16 -1.97 -7.77 9.35
N PRO A 17 -0.69 -8.03 9.67
CA PRO A 17 0.35 -7.03 9.49
C PRO A 17 0.39 -6.65 8.01
N ARG A 18 0.30 -5.35 7.71
CA ARG A 18 0.44 -4.86 6.35
C ARG A 18 1.80 -5.28 5.81
N TYR A 19 1.83 -5.75 4.57
CA TYR A 19 3.02 -6.28 3.95
C TYR A 19 3.88 -5.17 3.31
N PRO A 20 5.21 -5.31 3.36
CA PRO A 20 6.12 -4.44 2.61
C PRO A 20 5.99 -4.67 1.10
N PRO A 21 6.51 -3.73 0.28
CA PRO A 21 6.57 -3.91 -1.18
C PRO A 21 7.21 -5.24 -1.59
N GLY A 22 6.67 -5.85 -2.65
CA GLY A 22 7.09 -7.14 -3.20
C GLY A 22 6.45 -8.38 -2.55
N ARG A 23 5.61 -8.23 -1.52
CA ARG A 23 4.81 -9.33 -0.95
C ARG A 23 3.49 -9.50 -1.66
N GLY A 24 2.92 -10.71 -1.61
CA GLY A 24 1.60 -10.99 -2.15
C GLY A 24 0.50 -10.20 -1.43
N CYS A 25 -0.51 -9.74 -2.17
CA CYS A 25 -1.65 -9.01 -1.64
C CYS A 25 -2.92 -9.29 -2.46
N ARG A 26 -4.08 -8.99 -1.88
CA ARG A 26 -5.38 -9.05 -2.59
C ARG A 26 -5.97 -7.67 -2.82
N THR A 27 -5.73 -6.76 -1.87
CA THR A 27 -6.23 -5.39 -1.86
C THR A 27 -5.15 -4.46 -1.37
N GLY A 28 -5.27 -3.17 -1.69
CA GLY A 28 -4.35 -2.14 -1.18
C GLY A 28 -4.23 -2.13 0.35
N ALA A 29 -5.29 -2.48 1.06
CA ALA A 29 -5.32 -2.56 2.53
C ALA A 29 -4.34 -3.60 3.11
N ASP A 30 -3.93 -4.59 2.32
CA ASP A 30 -2.94 -5.60 2.72
C ASP A 30 -1.51 -5.04 2.70
N CYS A 31 -1.27 -3.90 2.04
CA CYS A 31 0.06 -3.36 1.82
C CYS A 31 0.34 -2.14 2.70
N THR A 32 1.58 -1.98 3.18
CA THR A 32 1.97 -0.80 3.97
C THR A 32 1.84 0.47 3.14
N SER A 33 2.07 0.37 1.83
CA SER A 33 1.86 1.43 0.85
C SER A 33 0.37 1.71 0.57
N GLY A 34 -0.55 0.81 0.90
CA GLY A 34 -1.93 0.94 0.44
C GLY A 34 -2.13 0.55 -1.04
N VAL A 35 -1.07 0.09 -1.73
CA VAL A 35 -1.09 -0.23 -3.17
C VAL A 35 -0.85 -1.71 -3.37
N CYS A 36 -1.85 -2.39 -3.94
CA CYS A 36 -1.74 -3.77 -4.38
C CYS A 36 -1.89 -3.83 -5.89
N TRP A 37 -0.79 -4.10 -6.60
CA TRP A 37 -0.75 -4.16 -8.05
C TRP A 37 -0.38 -5.56 -8.53
N SER A 38 -1.19 -6.13 -9.44
CA SER A 38 -0.95 -7.48 -9.98
C SER A 38 -0.79 -8.56 -8.89
N GLY A 39 -1.44 -8.39 -7.74
CA GLY A 39 -1.34 -9.31 -6.61
C GLY A 39 -0.07 -9.18 -5.77
N ALA A 40 0.71 -8.10 -5.94
CA ALA A 40 1.86 -7.78 -5.11
C ALA A 40 1.82 -6.33 -4.59
N CYS A 41 2.32 -6.11 -3.38
CA CYS A 41 2.42 -4.78 -2.81
C CYS A 41 3.44 -3.97 -3.60
N GLU A 42 3.04 -2.81 -4.07
CA GLU A 42 3.93 -1.87 -4.76
C GLU A 42 4.53 -0.87 -3.78
N ALA A 43 5.66 -0.29 -4.15
CA ALA A 43 6.23 0.81 -3.39
C ALA A 43 5.32 2.05 -3.51
N PRO A 44 5.25 2.89 -2.47
CA PRO A 44 4.56 4.18 -2.58
C PRO A 44 5.23 5.02 -3.68
N THR A 45 4.42 5.67 -4.51
CA THR A 45 4.86 6.56 -5.60
C THR A 45 4.09 7.87 -5.52
N CYS A 46 4.48 8.85 -6.32
CA CYS A 46 3.79 10.15 -6.36
C CYS A 46 2.73 10.19 -7.47
N SER A 47 2.16 9.03 -7.81
CA SER A 47 1.23 8.86 -8.94
C SER A 47 0.37 7.60 -8.85
N ASP A 48 0.31 6.94 -7.69
CA ASP A 48 -0.48 5.72 -7.48
C ASP A 48 -1.91 5.98 -6.99
N GLY A 49 -2.30 7.24 -6.80
CA GLY A 49 -3.65 7.63 -6.43
C GLY A 49 -3.95 7.47 -4.94
N VAL A 50 -2.94 7.17 -4.12
CA VAL A 50 -3.09 6.89 -2.69
C VAL A 50 -2.10 7.73 -1.90
N LYS A 51 -2.60 8.53 -0.96
CA LYS A 51 -1.73 9.24 0.01
C LYS A 51 -0.99 8.25 0.90
N ASN A 52 0.29 8.00 0.61
CA ASN A 52 1.12 7.03 1.32
C ASN A 52 2.58 7.50 1.43
N GLY A 53 3.44 6.71 2.09
CA GLY A 53 4.86 7.04 2.24
C GLY A 53 5.09 8.42 2.89
N ASP A 54 5.83 9.28 2.20
CA ASP A 54 6.19 10.63 2.65
C ASP A 54 5.23 11.72 2.14
N GLU A 55 4.16 11.34 1.43
CA GLU A 55 3.26 12.28 0.78
C GLU A 55 2.43 13.10 1.77
N THR A 56 2.33 14.41 1.51
CA THR A 56 1.49 15.30 2.33
C THR A 56 0.07 15.42 1.79
N GLY A 57 -0.18 15.03 0.54
CA GLY A 57 -1.50 14.86 -0.09
C GLY A 57 -1.52 13.59 -0.95
N ILE A 58 -2.56 13.41 -1.78
CA ILE A 58 -2.60 12.28 -2.72
C ILE A 58 -1.66 12.61 -3.88
N ASP A 59 -0.67 11.76 -4.16
CA ASP A 59 0.26 11.91 -5.29
C ASP A 59 1.09 13.22 -5.25
N CYS A 60 1.31 13.79 -4.07
CA CYS A 60 1.96 15.09 -3.94
C CYS A 60 2.56 15.38 -2.56
N GLY A 61 3.52 16.30 -2.56
CA GLY A 61 4.23 16.75 -1.37
C GLY A 61 5.12 15.68 -0.73
N GLY A 62 5.89 16.08 0.28
CA GLY A 62 6.91 15.20 0.87
C GLY A 62 8.26 15.26 0.17
N GLU A 63 9.29 14.68 0.79
CA GLU A 63 10.65 14.67 0.24
C GLU A 63 10.78 13.76 -1.00
N GLY A 64 9.86 12.82 -1.19
CA GLY A 64 9.83 11.87 -2.31
C GLY A 64 9.11 12.36 -3.57
N CYS A 65 8.29 13.43 -3.48
CA CYS A 65 7.49 13.91 -4.61
C CYS A 65 7.95 15.26 -5.13
N ALA A 66 7.96 15.38 -6.46
CA ALA A 66 8.60 16.49 -7.18
C ALA A 66 7.99 17.89 -6.92
N GLY A 67 6.90 18.00 -6.16
CA GLY A 67 6.29 19.29 -5.87
C GLY A 67 5.34 19.29 -4.67
N PRO A 68 5.07 20.48 -4.10
CA PRO A 68 4.07 20.64 -3.05
C PRO A 68 2.68 20.32 -3.58
N CYS A 69 1.79 19.89 -2.68
CA CYS A 69 0.39 19.69 -3.03
C CYS A 69 -0.32 20.99 -3.40
N PRO A 70 -1.17 21.00 -4.43
CA PRO A 70 -2.10 22.09 -4.64
C PRO A 70 -3.06 22.16 -3.44
N GLY A 71 -3.19 23.33 -2.84
CA GLY A 71 -4.07 23.60 -1.69
C GLY A 71 -5.49 23.96 -2.08
#